data_AF-A0A8J5L7W7-F1
#
_entry.id   AF-A0A8J5L7W7-F1
#
_cell.length_a   1.000
_cell.length_b   1.000
_cell.length_c   1.000
_cell.angle_alpha   90.00
_cell.angle_beta   90.00
_cell.angle_gamma   90.00
#
_symmetry.space_group_name_H-M   'P 1'
#
loop_
_entity.id
_entity.type
_entity.pdbx_description
1 polymer ?
#
loop_
_entity_poly.entity_id
_entity_poly.type
_entity_poly.pdbx_seq_one_letter_code
_entity_poly.pdbx_strand_id
1 'polypeptide(L)'
;MHHPKLRSMTPSVAFNFFRRLPSKVDMLLRSAIYISHSHVIIGARNTEVASEVKHSILQSTPSARINIIQIELSSLMSIRAFAEKFFAMDLPLNILINNVGVMYCPFQLLEDGIEMQFATNHVGHFLLTKLLLDKMKSTAERTGIESRIVNLSSEAHMTTYRRGIRFNKLNDKGLKTLWMLIVADVILWRKKNVTVGILIGVLTSCIIFEVAGYTLLSLVSNVLLLLISILFVWAKAAEVLNRYTVVGVLSQSQADNPF
;
A
#
# COMPACT_ATOMS: atom_id res chain seq x y z
N MET A 1 52.02 -25.68 -4.35
CA MET A 1 51.11 -24.66 -4.91
C MET A 1 49.91 -24.56 -4.02
N HIS A 2 49.79 -23.46 -3.28
CA HIS A 2 48.66 -23.19 -2.39
C HIS A 2 47.43 -22.84 -3.22
N HIS A 3 46.38 -23.66 -3.15
CA HIS A 3 45.05 -23.27 -3.59
C HIS A 3 44.61 -22.02 -2.82
N PRO A 4 44.12 -20.96 -3.48
CA PRO A 4 43.54 -19.84 -2.77
C PRO A 4 42.30 -20.33 -2.03
N LYS A 5 42.27 -20.10 -0.72
CA LYS A 5 41.11 -20.33 0.14
C LYS A 5 39.88 -19.68 -0.50
N LEU A 6 38.93 -20.51 -0.98
CA LEU A 6 37.55 -20.11 -1.21
C LEU A 6 37.03 -19.52 0.10
N ARG A 7 37.08 -18.19 0.25
CA ARG A 7 36.26 -17.51 1.25
C ARG A 7 34.84 -17.97 0.99
N SER A 8 34.17 -18.48 2.02
CA SER A 8 32.76 -18.86 2.01
C SER A 8 31.93 -17.69 1.45
N MET A 9 31.67 -17.73 0.14
CA MET A 9 30.89 -16.72 -0.55
C MET A 9 29.44 -16.99 -0.20
N THR A 10 29.01 -16.37 0.90
CA THR A 10 27.62 -16.37 1.33
C THR A 10 26.75 -15.91 0.16
N PRO A 11 25.66 -16.62 -0.16
CA PRO A 11 24.73 -16.19 -1.19
C PRO A 11 24.24 -14.77 -0.85
N SER A 12 24.01 -13.93 -1.86
CA SER A 12 23.31 -12.66 -1.60
C SER A 12 21.98 -12.63 -2.32
N VAL A 13 20.99 -12.10 -1.61
CA VAL A 13 19.60 -11.98 -2.02
C VAL A 13 19.32 -10.50 -2.20
N ALA A 14 19.01 -10.07 -3.42
CA ALA A 14 18.48 -8.74 -3.66
C ALA A 14 16.94 -8.81 -3.58
N PHE A 15 16.40 -8.09 -2.62
CA PHE A 15 14.98 -8.01 -2.31
C PHE A 15 14.49 -6.58 -2.56
N ASN A 16 13.40 -6.38 -3.30
CA ASN A 16 12.91 -5.04 -3.63
C ASN A 16 11.52 -4.78 -3.02
N PHE A 17 11.31 -3.61 -2.40
CA PHE A 17 10.17 -3.37 -1.50
C PHE A 17 9.63 -1.93 -1.51
N PHE A 18 8.31 -1.72 -1.43
CA PHE A 18 7.71 -0.40 -1.73
C PHE A 18 7.14 0.40 -0.54
N ARG A 19 6.58 -0.19 0.52
CA ARG A 19 5.89 0.66 1.55
C ARG A 19 5.83 0.14 2.98
N ARG A 20 5.40 -1.09 3.24
CA ARG A 20 5.38 -1.71 4.59
C ARG A 20 5.40 -3.24 4.48
N LEU A 21 6.42 -3.94 4.98
CA LEU A 21 6.52 -5.39 4.74
C LEU A 21 5.26 -6.08 5.25
N PRO A 22 4.49 -6.76 4.38
CA PRO A 22 3.46 -7.66 4.85
C PRO A 22 4.10 -8.68 5.78
N SER A 23 3.44 -9.06 6.87
CA SER A 23 3.95 -10.02 7.86
C SER A 23 4.53 -11.30 7.21
N LYS A 24 3.95 -11.75 6.10
CA LYS A 24 4.43 -12.91 5.34
C LYS A 24 5.76 -12.69 4.62
N VAL A 25 6.01 -11.47 4.12
CA VAL A 25 7.27 -11.13 3.44
C VAL A 25 8.38 -10.90 4.47
N ASP A 26 8.05 -10.29 5.61
CA ASP A 26 8.96 -10.19 6.76
C ASP A 26 9.38 -11.59 7.23
N MET A 27 8.43 -12.51 7.31
CA MET A 27 8.70 -13.93 7.60
C MET A 27 9.64 -14.56 6.56
N LEU A 28 9.42 -14.34 5.25
CA LEU A 28 10.30 -14.87 4.20
C LEU A 28 11.73 -14.31 4.29
N LEU A 29 11.88 -13.01 4.58
CA LEU A 29 13.18 -12.39 4.79
C LEU A 29 13.89 -12.98 6.01
N ARG A 30 13.17 -13.14 7.13
CA ARG A 30 13.69 -13.80 8.33
C ARG A 30 14.11 -15.24 8.04
N SER A 31 13.27 -16.02 7.35
CA SER A 31 13.60 -17.40 6.96
C SER A 31 14.81 -17.46 6.03
N ALA A 32 14.90 -16.56 5.04
CA ALA A 32 16.05 -16.51 4.13
C ALA A 32 17.34 -16.20 4.89
N ILE A 33 17.34 -15.18 5.75
CA ILE A 33 18.50 -14.81 6.58
C ILE A 33 18.90 -15.95 7.51
N TYR A 34 17.94 -16.58 8.17
CA TYR A 34 18.17 -17.63 9.16
C TYR A 34 18.69 -18.93 8.54
N ILE A 35 18.12 -19.35 7.41
CA ILE A 35 18.45 -20.64 6.79
C ILE A 35 19.76 -20.55 5.99
N SER A 36 20.01 -19.43 5.31
CA SER A 36 21.08 -19.36 4.31
C SER A 36 22.27 -18.49 4.69
N HIS A 37 22.24 -17.81 5.85
CA HIS A 37 23.25 -16.81 6.25
C HIS A 37 23.54 -15.79 5.12
N SER A 38 22.54 -15.54 4.28
CA SER A 38 22.71 -14.75 3.07
C SER A 38 22.81 -13.28 3.39
N HIS A 39 23.57 -12.56 2.56
CA HIS A 39 23.60 -11.11 2.59
C HIS A 39 22.35 -10.58 1.87
N VAL A 40 21.51 -9.84 2.58
CA VAL A 40 20.29 -9.27 2.01
C VAL A 40 20.48 -7.81 1.61
N ILE A 41 20.14 -7.49 0.37
CA ILE A 41 20.02 -6.11 -0.11
C ILE A 41 18.54 -5.78 -0.20
N ILE A 42 18.09 -4.80 0.59
CA ILE A 42 16.72 -4.30 0.56
C ILE A 42 16.68 -3.04 -0.31
N GLY A 43 16.18 -3.18 -1.52
CA GLY A 43 15.76 -2.05 -2.35
C GLY A 43 14.48 -1.44 -1.80
N ALA A 44 14.45 -0.15 -1.49
CA ALA A 44 13.24 0.51 -1.03
C ALA A 44 13.05 1.94 -1.53
N ARG A 45 11.81 2.37 -1.77
CA ARG A 45 11.51 3.78 -2.07
C ARG A 45 11.78 4.67 -0.86
N ASN A 46 11.25 4.26 0.30
CA ASN A 46 11.40 4.95 1.58
C ASN A 46 12.42 4.18 2.42
N THR A 47 13.58 4.78 2.62
CA THR A 47 14.72 4.16 3.32
C THR A 47 14.53 4.13 4.83
N GLU A 48 13.69 5.01 5.37
CA GLU A 48 13.42 5.14 6.80
C GLU A 48 12.61 3.92 7.28
N VAL A 49 11.51 3.60 6.58
CA VAL A 49 10.70 2.40 6.86
C VAL A 49 11.50 1.13 6.65
N ALA A 50 12.36 1.08 5.62
CA ALA A 50 13.25 -0.06 5.42
C ALA A 50 14.27 -0.21 6.57
N SER A 51 14.70 0.91 7.17
CA SER A 51 15.61 0.93 8.31
C SER A 51 14.96 0.42 9.58
N GLU A 52 13.69 0.75 9.82
CA GLU A 52 12.91 0.19 10.93
C GLU A 52 12.80 -1.34 10.83
N VAL A 53 12.50 -1.87 9.63
CA VAL A 53 12.47 -3.31 9.38
C VAL A 53 13.83 -3.93 9.65
N LYS A 54 14.91 -3.34 9.09
CA LYS A 54 16.27 -3.81 9.32
C LYS A 54 16.58 -3.88 10.82
N HIS A 55 16.20 -2.86 11.59
CA HIS A 55 16.38 -2.84 13.04
C HIS A 55 15.61 -3.97 13.73
N SER A 56 14.35 -4.20 13.36
CA SER A 56 13.55 -5.30 13.90
C SER A 56 14.13 -6.68 13.61
N ILE A 57 14.69 -6.88 12.41
CA ILE A 57 15.35 -8.14 12.05
C ILE A 57 16.62 -8.33 12.86
N LEU A 58 17.44 -7.28 13.01
CA LEU A 58 18.69 -7.33 13.77
C LEU A 58 18.47 -7.61 15.26
N GLN A 59 17.36 -7.17 15.85
CA GLN A 59 17.00 -7.53 17.23
C GLN A 59 16.82 -9.05 17.40
N SER A 60 16.22 -9.73 16.44
CA SER A 60 16.04 -11.19 16.47
C SER A 60 17.22 -11.97 15.91
N THR A 61 18.05 -11.35 15.07
CA THR A 61 19.16 -12.01 14.38
C THR A 61 20.32 -11.03 14.24
N PRO A 62 21.14 -10.84 15.31
CA PRO A 62 22.21 -9.84 15.32
C PRO A 62 23.31 -10.07 14.28
N SER A 63 23.48 -11.30 13.80
CA SER A 63 24.45 -11.68 12.77
C SER A 63 24.00 -11.39 11.33
N ALA A 64 22.76 -10.93 11.13
CA ALA A 64 22.20 -10.69 9.80
C ALA A 64 22.94 -9.57 9.06
N ARG A 65 23.32 -9.82 7.80
CA ARG A 65 23.94 -8.82 6.92
C ARG A 65 22.88 -8.21 6.03
N ILE A 66 22.52 -6.96 6.31
CA ILE A 66 21.45 -6.25 5.61
C ILE A 66 21.93 -4.86 5.17
N ASN A 67 21.92 -4.60 3.87
CA ASN A 67 22.09 -3.26 3.30
C ASN A 67 20.76 -2.77 2.72
N ILE A 68 20.53 -1.47 2.81
CA ILE A 68 19.38 -0.80 2.21
C ILE A 68 19.90 0.07 1.09
N ILE A 69 19.28 -0.01 -0.08
CA ILE A 69 19.57 0.86 -1.21
C ILE A 69 18.25 1.48 -1.68
N GLN A 70 18.25 2.78 -1.88
CA GLN A 70 17.05 3.45 -2.38
C GLN A 70 16.77 3.07 -3.84
N ILE A 71 15.52 2.76 -4.17
CA ILE A 71 15.05 2.51 -5.54
C ILE A 71 13.56 2.81 -5.69
N GLU A 72 13.24 3.52 -6.76
CA GLU A 72 11.89 3.82 -7.21
C GLU A 72 11.67 3.17 -8.58
N LEU A 73 10.84 2.13 -8.66
CA LEU A 73 10.63 1.40 -9.92
C LEU A 73 9.84 2.17 -10.99
N SER A 74 9.17 3.27 -10.61
CA SER A 74 8.58 4.17 -11.59
C SER A 74 9.64 5.03 -12.30
N SER A 75 10.87 5.13 -11.81
CA SER A 75 11.93 5.94 -12.43
C SER A 75 13.03 5.07 -13.04
N LEU A 76 13.20 5.12 -14.37
CA LEU A 76 14.25 4.38 -15.06
C LEU A 76 15.65 4.83 -14.61
N MET A 77 15.82 6.11 -14.31
CA MET A 77 17.07 6.64 -13.74
C MET A 77 17.35 6.07 -12.35
N SER A 78 16.34 6.00 -11.48
CA SER A 78 16.48 5.41 -10.15
C SER A 78 16.90 3.95 -10.21
N ILE A 79 16.35 3.17 -11.15
CA ILE A 79 16.70 1.77 -11.36
C ILE A 79 18.17 1.60 -11.78
N ARG A 80 18.66 2.48 -12.68
CA ARG A 80 20.08 2.47 -13.10
C ARG A 80 21.00 2.83 -11.94
N ALA A 81 20.68 3.88 -11.20
CA ALA A 81 21.44 4.29 -10.02
C ALA A 81 21.50 3.20 -8.94
N PHE A 82 20.40 2.45 -8.74
CA PHE A 82 20.40 1.29 -7.86
C PHE A 82 21.36 0.20 -8.35
N ALA A 83 21.31 -0.14 -9.64
CA ALA A 83 22.18 -1.17 -10.22
C ALA A 83 23.66 -0.80 -10.07
N GLU A 84 24.03 0.45 -10.34
CA GLU A 84 25.39 0.97 -10.15
C GLU A 84 25.84 0.86 -8.69
N LYS A 85 25.00 1.29 -7.73
CA LYS A 85 25.28 1.16 -6.30
C LYS A 85 25.44 -0.30 -5.89
N PHE A 86 24.63 -1.21 -6.44
CA PHE A 86 24.74 -2.63 -6.19
C PHE A 86 26.07 -3.20 -6.73
N PHE A 87 26.46 -2.84 -7.95
CA PHE A 87 27.72 -3.29 -8.53
C PHE A 87 28.94 -2.79 -7.76
N ALA A 88 28.89 -1.57 -7.23
CA ALA A 88 29.97 -1.01 -6.39
C ALA A 88 30.19 -1.79 -5.08
N MET A 89 29.21 -2.57 -4.61
CA MET A 89 29.38 -3.42 -3.41
C MET A 89 30.16 -4.70 -3.68
N ASP A 90 30.34 -5.07 -4.95
CA ASP A 90 30.96 -6.33 -5.42
C ASP A 90 30.47 -7.60 -4.70
N LEU A 91 29.15 -7.67 -4.46
CA LEU A 91 28.52 -8.85 -3.86
C LEU A 91 28.07 -9.85 -4.94
N PRO A 92 28.09 -11.17 -4.65
CA PRO A 92 27.44 -12.16 -5.51
C PRO A 92 25.93 -11.91 -5.56
N LEU A 93 25.25 -12.24 -6.66
CA LEU A 93 23.78 -12.17 -6.73
C LEU A 93 23.20 -13.51 -7.15
N ASN A 94 22.57 -14.24 -6.24
CA ASN A 94 21.98 -15.55 -6.53
C ASN A 94 20.46 -15.46 -6.65
N ILE A 95 19.81 -14.57 -5.90
CA ILE A 95 18.35 -14.48 -5.87
C ILE A 95 17.92 -13.03 -6.09
N LEU A 96 17.06 -12.81 -7.09
CA LEU A 96 16.37 -11.55 -7.33
C LEU A 96 14.86 -11.75 -7.12
N ILE A 97 14.29 -10.98 -6.19
CA ILE A 97 12.84 -11.03 -5.90
C ILE A 97 12.17 -9.74 -6.34
N ASN A 98 11.40 -9.85 -7.42
CA ASN A 98 10.56 -8.81 -8.00
C ASN A 98 9.18 -8.84 -7.34
N ASN A 99 9.02 -8.10 -6.23
CA ASN A 99 7.79 -8.08 -5.43
C ASN A 99 7.06 -6.72 -5.39
N VAL A 100 7.68 -5.67 -5.89
CA VAL A 100 7.08 -4.33 -5.87
C VAL A 100 5.85 -4.29 -6.78
N GLY A 101 4.74 -3.75 -6.28
CA GLY A 101 3.56 -3.52 -7.09
C GLY A 101 2.68 -2.44 -6.50
N VAL A 102 2.11 -1.60 -7.36
CA VAL A 102 1.11 -0.60 -7.00
C VAL A 102 -0.23 -0.96 -7.64
N MET A 103 -1.31 -0.61 -6.96
CA MET A 103 -2.68 -0.86 -7.40
C MET A 103 -3.56 0.30 -6.89
N TYR A 104 -4.61 0.62 -7.65
CA TYR A 104 -5.53 1.71 -7.32
C TYR A 104 -4.88 3.10 -7.24
N CYS A 105 -3.84 3.33 -8.05
CA CYS A 105 -3.26 4.66 -8.17
C CYS A 105 -4.07 5.50 -9.16
N PRO A 106 -4.23 6.82 -8.92
CA PRO A 106 -4.70 7.74 -9.93
C PRO A 106 -3.88 7.59 -11.21
N PHE A 107 -4.53 7.74 -12.37
CA PHE A 107 -3.82 7.74 -13.63
C PHE A 107 -2.76 8.85 -13.62
N GLN A 108 -1.51 8.46 -13.84
CA GLN A 108 -0.39 9.37 -13.93
C GLN A 108 0.51 8.89 -15.06
N LEU A 109 0.86 9.79 -15.97
CA LEU A 109 1.89 9.57 -16.97
C LEU A 109 3.22 10.05 -16.38
N LEU A 110 4.25 9.22 -16.50
CA LEU A 110 5.60 9.58 -16.07
C LEU A 110 6.33 10.36 -17.17
N GLU A 111 7.49 10.92 -16.84
CA GLU A 111 8.32 11.71 -17.77
C GLU A 111 8.67 10.93 -19.05
N ASP A 112 8.87 9.62 -18.93
CA ASP A 112 9.17 8.71 -20.04
C ASP A 112 7.93 8.37 -20.91
N GLY A 113 6.77 8.98 -20.66
CA GLY A 113 5.54 8.73 -21.42
C GLY A 113 4.87 7.39 -21.12
N ILE A 114 5.20 6.76 -20.00
CA ILE A 114 4.67 5.46 -19.56
C ILE A 114 3.73 5.68 -18.37
N GLU A 115 2.57 5.02 -18.38
CA GLU A 115 1.64 5.05 -17.25
C GLU A 115 2.28 4.45 -15.98
N MET A 116 2.10 5.12 -14.84
CA MET A 116 2.84 4.85 -13.60
C MET A 116 2.69 3.42 -13.07
N GLN A 117 1.50 2.83 -13.15
CA GLN A 117 1.26 1.47 -12.67
C GLN A 117 1.92 0.46 -13.60
N PHE A 118 1.85 0.66 -14.92
CA PHE A 118 2.56 -0.18 -15.88
C PHE A 118 4.08 -0.04 -15.75
N ALA A 119 4.56 1.19 -15.55
CA ALA A 119 5.97 1.47 -15.31
C ALA A 119 6.47 0.72 -14.07
N THR A 120 5.79 0.88 -12.93
CA THR A 120 6.19 0.25 -11.66
C THR A 120 6.07 -1.28 -11.69
N ASN A 121 4.93 -1.82 -12.18
CA ASN A 121 4.62 -3.24 -12.05
C ASN A 121 5.23 -4.12 -13.15
N HIS A 122 5.68 -3.53 -14.26
CA HIS A 122 6.23 -4.29 -15.39
C HIS A 122 7.58 -3.73 -15.87
N VAL A 123 7.61 -2.49 -16.34
CA VAL A 123 8.80 -1.93 -17.01
C VAL A 123 9.98 -1.84 -16.04
N GLY A 124 9.73 -1.39 -14.81
CA GLY A 124 10.76 -1.23 -13.79
C GLY A 124 11.39 -2.55 -13.38
N HIS A 125 10.58 -3.59 -13.15
CA HIS A 125 11.07 -4.94 -12.88
C HIS A 125 11.86 -5.51 -14.05
N PHE A 126 11.36 -5.35 -15.27
CA PHE A 126 12.04 -5.82 -16.47
C PHE A 126 13.42 -5.16 -16.62
N LEU A 127 13.50 -3.83 -16.47
CA LEU A 127 14.76 -3.11 -16.56
C LEU A 127 15.72 -3.55 -15.45
N LEU A 128 15.26 -3.64 -14.21
CA LEU A 128 16.07 -4.09 -13.08
C LEU A 128 16.65 -5.49 -13.32
N THR A 129 15.80 -6.43 -13.73
CA THR A 129 16.24 -7.79 -14.07
C THR A 129 17.24 -7.77 -15.21
N LYS A 130 17.00 -7.01 -16.28
CA LYS A 130 17.93 -6.90 -17.41
C LYS A 130 19.31 -6.42 -16.96
N LEU A 131 19.36 -5.38 -16.12
CA LEU A 131 20.62 -4.81 -15.65
C LEU A 131 21.40 -5.80 -14.77
N LEU A 132 20.71 -6.55 -13.90
CA LEU A 132 21.36 -7.46 -12.96
C LEU A 132 21.63 -8.86 -13.53
N LEU A 133 21.05 -9.21 -14.68
CA LEU A 133 21.07 -10.56 -15.23
C LEU A 133 22.49 -11.09 -15.45
N ASP A 134 23.38 -10.27 -16.01
CA ASP A 134 24.74 -10.72 -16.29
C ASP A 134 25.57 -10.92 -15.02
N LYS A 135 25.32 -10.13 -13.96
CA LYS A 135 25.93 -10.37 -12.63
C LYS A 135 25.40 -11.66 -12.01
N MET A 136 24.13 -12.02 -12.23
CA MET A 136 23.58 -13.30 -11.77
C MET A 136 24.21 -14.48 -12.49
N LYS A 137 24.39 -14.41 -13.81
CA LYS A 137 25.09 -15.44 -14.60
C LYS A 137 26.54 -15.60 -14.14
N SER A 138 27.29 -14.49 -14.07
CA SER A 138 28.67 -14.50 -13.61
C SER A 138 28.80 -15.01 -12.16
N THR A 139 27.83 -14.72 -11.30
CA THR A 139 27.78 -15.28 -9.95
C THR A 139 27.61 -16.78 -10.00
N ALA A 140 26.64 -17.29 -10.78
CA ALA A 140 26.37 -18.72 -10.88
C ALA A 140 27.59 -19.50 -11.41
N GLU A 141 28.24 -18.99 -12.45
CA GLU A 141 29.48 -19.55 -12.99
C GLU A 141 30.61 -19.59 -11.95
N ARG A 142 30.78 -18.50 -11.19
CA ARG A 142 31.86 -18.36 -10.21
C ARG A 142 31.63 -19.18 -8.94
N THR A 143 30.38 -19.30 -8.47
CA THR A 143 30.06 -19.99 -7.21
C THR A 143 29.58 -21.42 -7.41
N GLY A 144 29.22 -21.81 -8.63
CA GLY A 144 28.57 -23.10 -8.92
C GLY A 144 27.14 -23.20 -8.34
N ILE A 145 26.53 -22.08 -7.97
CA ILE A 145 25.18 -22.02 -7.38
C ILE A 145 24.26 -21.33 -8.35
N GLU A 146 23.26 -22.06 -8.83
CA GLU A 146 22.27 -21.55 -9.77
C GLU A 146 21.53 -20.31 -9.24
N SER A 147 21.36 -19.34 -10.12
CA SER A 147 20.66 -18.10 -9.80
C SER A 147 19.17 -18.21 -10.12
N ARG A 148 18.31 -17.53 -9.34
CA ARG A 148 16.85 -17.56 -9.51
C ARG A 148 16.25 -16.15 -9.48
N ILE A 149 15.37 -15.89 -10.44
CA ILE A 149 14.51 -14.70 -10.47
C ILE A 149 13.11 -15.11 -10.07
N VAL A 150 12.52 -14.42 -9.10
CA VAL A 150 11.16 -14.69 -8.61
C VAL A 150 10.31 -13.46 -8.83
N ASN A 151 9.28 -13.58 -9.67
CA ASN A 151 8.29 -12.53 -9.90
C ASN A 151 7.02 -12.85 -9.10
N LEU A 152 6.60 -11.93 -8.23
CA LEU A 152 5.39 -12.12 -7.43
C LEU A 152 4.17 -11.51 -8.12
N SER A 153 3.06 -12.24 -8.07
CA SER A 153 1.75 -11.80 -8.56
C SER A 153 0.75 -11.71 -7.42
N SER A 154 -0.20 -10.78 -7.52
CA SER A 154 -1.33 -10.65 -6.61
C SER A 154 -2.58 -11.32 -7.20
N GLU A 155 -3.55 -11.74 -6.38
CA GLU A 155 -4.86 -12.25 -6.84
C GLU A 155 -5.58 -11.29 -7.82
N ALA A 156 -5.25 -10.00 -7.79
CA ALA A 156 -5.74 -9.01 -8.76
C ALA A 156 -5.41 -9.36 -10.23
N HIS A 157 -4.43 -10.23 -10.50
CA HIS A 157 -4.18 -10.69 -11.87
C HIS A 157 -5.36 -11.46 -12.49
N MET A 158 -6.23 -12.03 -11.65
CA MET A 158 -7.42 -12.77 -12.07
C MET A 158 -8.56 -11.88 -12.58
N THR A 159 -8.51 -10.57 -12.30
CA THR A 159 -9.56 -9.61 -12.70
C THR A 159 -9.18 -8.78 -13.93
N THR A 160 -8.23 -9.27 -14.73
CA THR A 160 -7.74 -8.60 -15.94
C THR A 160 -8.64 -8.87 -17.17
N TYR A 161 -8.43 -8.13 -18.26
CA TYR A 161 -9.20 -8.34 -19.49
C TYR A 161 -8.98 -9.75 -20.03
N ARG A 162 -10.07 -10.45 -20.39
CA ARG A 162 -10.02 -11.81 -20.99
C ARG A 162 -9.07 -11.95 -22.20
N ARG A 163 -8.86 -10.87 -22.96
CA ARG A 163 -7.99 -10.85 -24.15
C ARG A 163 -6.53 -10.46 -23.84
N GLY A 164 -6.15 -10.38 -22.57
CA GLY A 164 -4.81 -9.97 -22.14
C GLY A 164 -4.59 -8.45 -22.16
N ILE A 165 -3.33 -8.05 -22.29
CA ILE A 165 -2.89 -6.65 -22.15
C ILE A 165 -3.28 -5.86 -23.40
N ARG A 166 -3.95 -4.72 -23.21
CA ARG A 166 -4.30 -3.77 -24.28
C ARG A 166 -3.21 -2.71 -24.42
N PHE A 167 -2.11 -3.05 -25.11
CA PHE A 167 -0.95 -2.16 -25.27
C PHE A 167 -1.30 -0.80 -25.88
N ASN A 168 -2.23 -0.79 -26.84
CA ASN A 168 -2.73 0.43 -27.50
C ASN A 168 -3.53 1.37 -26.58
N LYS A 169 -3.94 0.92 -25.39
CA LYS A 169 -4.73 1.70 -24.42
C LYS A 169 -4.02 1.88 -23.08
N LEU A 170 -2.71 1.63 -23.01
CA LEU A 170 -1.95 1.72 -21.75
C LEU A 170 -1.99 3.14 -21.15
N ASN A 171 -1.93 4.15 -22.01
CA ASN A 171 -1.89 5.56 -21.64
C ASN A 171 -3.27 6.24 -21.71
N ASP A 172 -4.36 5.49 -21.93
CA ASP A 172 -5.69 6.06 -21.96
C ASP A 172 -6.13 6.44 -20.53
N LYS A 173 -6.55 7.69 -20.36
CA LYS A 173 -7.20 8.18 -19.12
C LYS A 173 -8.57 7.51 -18.88
N GLY A 174 -9.13 6.87 -19.90
CA GLY A 174 -10.54 6.48 -19.98
C GLY A 174 -10.94 5.30 -19.08
N LEU A 175 -12.09 5.48 -18.41
CA LEU A 175 -12.87 4.51 -17.62
C LEU A 175 -12.24 3.96 -16.33
N LYS A 176 -11.05 4.40 -15.95
CA LYS A 176 -10.39 3.88 -14.74
C LYS A 176 -11.17 4.25 -13.47
N THR A 177 -11.66 5.48 -13.31
CA THR A 177 -12.23 5.97 -12.03
C THR A 177 -13.57 5.34 -11.65
N LEU A 178 -14.53 5.22 -12.57
CA LEU A 178 -15.89 4.76 -12.24
C LEU A 178 -15.96 3.23 -12.06
N TRP A 179 -15.30 2.47 -12.93
CA TRP A 179 -15.19 1.02 -12.75
C TRP A 179 -14.29 0.65 -11.56
N MET A 180 -13.30 1.49 -11.20
CA MET A 180 -12.50 1.26 -9.99
C MET A 180 -13.33 1.32 -8.71
N LEU A 181 -14.29 2.25 -8.62
CA LEU A 181 -15.19 2.32 -7.46
C LEU A 181 -16.03 1.04 -7.36
N ILE A 182 -16.62 0.60 -8.47
CA ILE A 182 -17.45 -0.62 -8.51
C ILE A 182 -16.63 -1.87 -8.19
N VAL A 183 -15.41 -2.00 -8.74
CA VAL A 183 -14.55 -3.17 -8.49
C VAL A 183 -14.01 -3.17 -7.06
N ALA A 184 -13.66 -2.00 -6.51
CA ALA A 184 -13.27 -1.89 -5.10
C ALA A 184 -14.43 -2.30 -4.18
N ASP A 185 -15.65 -1.86 -4.49
CA ASP A 185 -16.88 -2.21 -3.75
C ASP A 185 -17.17 -3.71 -3.82
N VAL A 186 -17.05 -4.32 -5.00
CA VAL A 186 -17.20 -5.78 -5.22
C VAL A 186 -16.10 -6.58 -4.51
N ILE A 187 -14.86 -6.10 -4.48
CA ILE A 187 -13.75 -6.77 -3.76
C ILE A 187 -13.90 -6.63 -2.25
N LEU A 188 -14.39 -5.49 -1.76
CA LEU A 188 -14.82 -5.32 -0.37
C LEU A 188 -15.94 -6.31 -0.01
N TRP A 189 -16.90 -6.51 -0.93
CA TRP A 189 -17.99 -7.50 -0.79
C TRP A 189 -17.50 -8.95 -0.76
N ARG A 190 -16.42 -9.26 -1.50
CA ARG A 190 -15.79 -10.60 -1.55
C ARG A 190 -15.03 -10.94 -0.26
N LYS A 191 -14.62 -9.95 0.55
CA LYS A 191 -14.14 -10.19 1.91
C LYS A 191 -15.34 -10.52 2.81
N LYS A 192 -15.72 -11.80 2.83
CA LYS A 192 -16.86 -12.38 3.58
C LYS A 192 -17.08 -11.80 4.98
N ASN A 193 -16.03 -11.39 5.68
CA ASN A 193 -16.11 -10.87 7.05
C ASN A 193 -16.93 -9.58 7.19
N VAL A 194 -16.91 -8.68 6.19
CA VAL A 194 -17.67 -7.42 6.26
C VAL A 194 -19.15 -7.67 5.97
N THR A 195 -19.45 -8.45 4.93
CA THR A 195 -20.81 -8.80 4.53
C THR A 195 -21.51 -9.64 5.60
N VAL A 196 -20.81 -10.60 6.22
CA VAL A 196 -21.33 -11.38 7.35
C VAL A 196 -21.55 -10.50 8.58
N GLY A 197 -20.65 -9.54 8.85
CA GLY A 197 -20.83 -8.58 9.95
C GLY A 197 -22.07 -7.70 9.77
N ILE A 198 -22.31 -7.21 8.55
CA ILE A 198 -23.51 -6.41 8.22
C ILE A 198 -24.77 -7.28 8.30
N LEU A 199 -24.76 -8.50 7.76
CA LEU A 199 -25.92 -9.40 7.85
C LEU A 199 -26.25 -9.75 9.29
N ILE A 200 -25.25 -10.08 10.11
CA ILE A 200 -25.44 -10.36 11.53
C ILE A 200 -25.95 -9.10 12.23
N GLY A 201 -25.39 -7.92 11.96
CA GLY A 201 -25.87 -6.67 12.54
C GLY A 201 -27.34 -6.39 12.23
N VAL A 202 -27.75 -6.60 10.97
CA VAL A 202 -29.14 -6.41 10.51
C VAL A 202 -30.07 -7.46 11.12
N LEU A 203 -29.66 -8.74 11.15
CA LEU A 203 -30.43 -9.82 11.78
C LEU A 203 -30.59 -9.60 13.29
N THR A 204 -29.51 -9.24 13.97
CA THR A 204 -29.52 -8.99 15.43
C THR A 204 -30.40 -7.79 15.74
N SER A 205 -30.31 -6.73 14.93
CA SER A 205 -31.19 -5.57 15.06
C SER A 205 -32.66 -5.96 14.84
N CYS A 206 -32.98 -6.72 13.79
CA CYS A 206 -34.33 -7.23 13.54
C CYS A 206 -34.88 -8.07 14.70
N ILE A 207 -34.07 -8.98 15.25
CA ILE A 207 -34.48 -9.83 16.38
C ILE A 207 -34.72 -8.99 17.64
N ILE A 208 -33.85 -8.01 17.92
CA ILE A 208 -34.04 -7.08 19.04
C ILE A 208 -35.34 -6.27 18.87
N PHE A 209 -35.64 -5.82 17.65
CA PHE A 209 -36.88 -5.12 17.33
C PHE A 209 -38.13 -5.98 17.53
N GLU A 210 -38.07 -7.25 17.11
CA GLU A 210 -39.17 -8.20 17.23
C GLU A 210 -39.42 -8.62 18.70
N VAL A 211 -38.35 -8.86 19.47
CA VAL A 211 -38.43 -9.17 20.91
C VAL A 211 -38.93 -7.98 21.74
N ALA A 212 -38.56 -6.76 21.35
CA ALA A 212 -39.01 -5.54 22.01
C ALA A 212 -40.44 -5.10 21.60
N GLY A 213 -41.09 -5.83 20.68
CA GLY A 213 -42.47 -5.56 20.26
C GLY A 213 -42.66 -4.29 19.44
N TYR A 214 -41.58 -3.71 18.91
CA TYR A 214 -41.63 -2.50 18.09
C TYR A 214 -41.68 -2.87 16.60
N THR A 215 -42.76 -2.47 15.92
CA THR A 215 -42.80 -2.52 14.46
C THR A 215 -41.86 -1.44 13.89
N LEU A 216 -41.15 -1.75 12.79
CA LEU A 216 -40.24 -0.81 12.10
C LEU A 216 -40.89 0.56 11.84
N LEU A 217 -42.19 0.56 11.56
CA LEU A 217 -43.02 1.76 11.36
C LEU A 217 -43.13 2.64 12.62
N SER A 218 -43.24 2.03 13.80
CA SER A 218 -43.30 2.74 15.10
C SER A 218 -41.96 3.41 15.43
N LEU A 219 -40.83 2.73 15.16
CA LEU A 219 -39.52 3.33 15.35
C LEU A 219 -39.30 4.54 14.43
N VAL A 220 -39.60 4.39 13.14
CA VAL A 220 -39.46 5.48 12.17
C VAL A 220 -40.33 6.66 12.59
N SER A 221 -41.57 6.41 13.03
CA SER A 221 -42.47 7.44 13.55
C SER A 221 -41.89 8.17 14.76
N ASN A 222 -41.36 7.45 15.75
CA ASN A 222 -40.82 8.04 16.97
C ASN A 222 -39.53 8.83 16.73
N VAL A 223 -38.66 8.36 15.84
CA VAL A 223 -37.44 9.08 15.44
C VAL A 223 -37.81 10.36 14.68
N LEU A 224 -38.82 10.30 13.80
CA LEU A 224 -39.31 11.48 13.10
C LEU A 224 -39.88 12.52 14.06
N LEU A 225 -40.70 12.08 15.03
CA LEU A 225 -41.27 12.94 16.06
C LEU A 225 -40.19 13.59 16.93
N LEU A 226 -39.18 12.82 17.35
CA LEU A 226 -38.06 13.34 18.13
C LEU A 226 -37.26 14.40 17.35
N LEU A 227 -36.97 14.16 16.06
CA LEU A 227 -36.29 15.11 15.18
C LEU A 227 -37.10 16.40 15.02
N ILE A 228 -38.42 16.29 14.82
CA ILE A 228 -39.31 17.46 14.73
C ILE A 228 -39.30 18.24 16.05
N SER A 229 -39.36 17.57 17.21
CA SER A 229 -39.28 18.23 18.51
C SER A 229 -37.94 18.94 18.74
N ILE A 230 -36.81 18.29 18.40
CA ILE A 230 -35.48 18.90 18.52
C ILE A 230 -35.37 20.15 17.62
N LEU A 231 -35.82 20.06 16.37
CA LEU A 231 -35.83 21.19 15.44
C LEU A 231 -36.70 22.34 15.94
N PHE A 232 -37.86 22.04 16.53
CA PHE A 232 -38.75 23.04 17.11
C PHE A 232 -38.10 23.77 18.29
N VAL A 233 -37.47 23.03 19.20
CA VAL A 233 -36.73 23.61 20.34
C VAL A 233 -35.57 24.46 19.85
N TRP A 234 -34.83 24.00 18.84
CA TRP A 234 -33.75 24.77 18.22
C TRP A 234 -34.25 26.06 17.57
N ALA A 235 -35.34 26.01 16.81
CA ALA A 235 -35.92 27.20 16.19
C ALA A 235 -36.34 28.23 17.24
N LYS A 236 -36.94 27.79 18.36
CA LYS A 236 -37.32 28.68 19.46
C LYS A 236 -36.12 29.22 20.24
N ALA A 237 -35.10 28.41 20.49
CA ALA A 237 -33.86 28.88 21.10
C ALA A 237 -33.15 29.92 20.23
N ALA A 238 -33.10 29.71 18.91
CA ALA A 238 -32.53 30.66 17.96
C ALA A 238 -33.31 31.99 17.92
N GLU A 239 -34.65 31.94 17.99
CA GLU A 239 -35.48 33.15 18.08
C GLU A 239 -35.17 33.96 19.35
N VAL A 240 -35.00 33.28 20.49
CA VAL A 240 -34.68 33.91 21.78
C VAL A 240 -33.27 34.50 21.75
N LEU A 241 -32.27 33.76 21.27
CA LEU A 241 -30.89 34.24 21.19
C LEU A 241 -30.75 35.45 20.27
N ASN A 242 -31.42 35.46 19.12
CA ASN A 242 -31.43 36.62 18.23
C ASN A 242 -32.05 37.87 18.86
N ARG A 243 -33.08 37.72 19.71
CA ARG A 243 -33.65 38.87 20.45
C ARG A 243 -32.61 39.48 21.40
N TYR A 244 -31.81 38.67 22.08
CA TYR A 244 -30.76 39.17 22.98
C TYR A 244 -29.59 39.81 22.23
N THR A 245 -29.20 39.26 21.08
CA THR A 245 -28.14 39.87 20.23
C THR A 245 -28.58 41.23 19.70
N VAL A 246 -29.82 41.37 19.23
CA VAL A 246 -30.35 42.67 18.76
C VAL A 246 -30.43 43.68 19.90
N VAL A 247 -30.91 43.28 21.08
CA VAL A 247 -30.98 44.17 22.26
C VAL A 247 -29.58 44.57 22.74
N GLY A 248 -28.61 43.64 22.74
CA GLY A 248 -27.22 43.92 23.09
C GLY A 248 -26.55 44.94 22.16
N VAL A 249 -26.73 44.77 20.84
CA VAL A 249 -26.21 45.72 19.84
C VAL A 249 -26.85 47.10 19.97
N LEU A 250 -28.15 47.19 20.25
CA LEU A 250 -28.83 48.48 20.49
C LEU A 250 -28.33 49.16 21.78
N SER A 251 -28.06 48.41 22.85
CA SER A 251 -27.50 48.97 24.08
C SER A 251 -26.05 49.46 23.95
N GLN A 252 -25.22 48.78 23.15
CA GLN A 252 -23.84 49.21 22.87
C GLN A 252 -23.80 50.44 21.95
N SER A 253 -24.67 50.48 20.92
CA SER A 253 -24.82 51.65 20.05
C SER A 253 -25.25 52.93 20.79
N GLN A 254 -25.97 52.81 21.92
CA GLN A 254 -26.35 53.95 22.76
C GLN A 254 -25.26 54.34 23.77
N ALA A 255 -24.35 53.43 24.15
CA ALA A 255 -23.26 53.70 25.09
C ALA A 255 -22.02 54.33 24.40
N ASP A 256 -21.77 54.00 23.13
CA ASP A 256 -20.61 54.52 22.36
C ASP A 256 -20.87 55.88 21.69
N ASN A 257 -21.99 56.55 21.97
CA ASN A 257 -22.29 57.90 21.48
C ASN A 257 -22.36 58.91 22.65
N PRO A 258 -21.22 59.46 23.14
CA PRO A 258 -21.21 60.45 24.20
C PRO A 258 -21.27 61.86 23.58
N PHE A 259 -22.39 62.20 22.95
CA PHE A 259 -22.71 63.58 22.52
C PHE A 259 -24.21 63.84 22.64
#